data_AF-A0A0D1W8B0-F1
#
_entry.id   AF-A0A0D1W8B0-F1
#
_cell.length_a   1.000
_cell.length_b   1.000
_cell.length_c   1.000
_cell.angle_alpha   90.00
_cell.angle_beta   90.00
_cell.angle_gamma   90.00
#
_symmetry.space_group_name_H-M   'P 1'
#
loop_
_entity.id
_entity.type
_entity.pdbx_description
1 polymer ?
#
loop_
_entity_poly.entity_id
_entity_poly.type
_entity_poly.pdbx_seq_one_letter_code
_entity_poly.pdbx_strand_id
1 'polypeptide(L)'
;MDSKPTNLNDIPMPTTEEELHAAIASLKASTRAAERRTKIITSQSALADRLGSSNAQIRARRTGYAHHVKQRATAEVQHVKFANEQLLDSLRSELHIRRDVINKAVKAVPAIITEVLNTDDRVIAELNDLSANSPQITTDTSSTQERLTKLTKALRHFRAQAIKDRLDRTYLESLERLDADDAPLDDGDTSATDVQGDLGSLYGDIDDVVTMVVSQEHASGIERSLQDISEARERDSQLLNQHVHGMLSSLTDRIDTLSKGLEGLQSQRVVLEKSSLRFSRLESTSQADRNLDFHTTIGEAQDDHPALDALLEHLGCSLDPSLSRYGQMELQVARHAHRADANVAQILKLSQDTPEMTRAALRDIAAALASNSSYTTKVEALQRSIDAAKMDLEQISI
;
A
#
# COMPACT_ATOMS: atom_id res chain seq x y z
N MET A 1 -48.97 -62.95 40.86
CA MET A 1 -50.32 -62.39 40.67
C MET A 1 -51.19 -63.52 40.20
N ASP A 2 -51.88 -64.10 41.19
CA ASP A 2 -52.64 -65.33 41.13
C ASP A 2 -53.80 -65.25 40.14
N SER A 3 -54.03 -66.33 39.39
CA SER A 3 -55.32 -66.60 38.78
C SER A 3 -55.59 -68.10 38.88
N LYS A 4 -56.42 -68.42 39.88
CA LYS A 4 -57.02 -69.73 40.17
C LYS A 4 -57.48 -70.43 38.88
N PRO A 5 -57.30 -71.76 38.76
CA PRO A 5 -58.00 -72.52 37.73
C PRO A 5 -59.49 -72.51 38.06
N THR A 6 -60.28 -71.86 37.20
CA THR A 6 -61.75 -71.92 37.25
C THR A 6 -62.18 -73.37 37.00
N ASN A 7 -62.86 -73.94 37.98
CA ASN A 7 -63.51 -75.24 37.95
C ASN A 7 -64.26 -75.47 36.63
N LEU A 8 -63.92 -76.55 35.92
CA LEU A 8 -64.56 -76.97 34.67
C LEU A 8 -65.93 -77.66 34.88
N ASN A 9 -66.44 -77.69 36.11
CA ASN A 9 -67.61 -78.51 36.49
C ASN A 9 -68.94 -77.75 36.64
N ASP A 10 -68.97 -76.44 36.45
CA ASP A 10 -70.21 -75.65 36.45
C ASP A 10 -70.57 -75.17 35.04
N ILE A 11 -70.63 -76.11 34.08
CA ILE A 11 -71.34 -75.87 32.84
C ILE A 11 -72.78 -76.35 33.10
N PRO A 12 -73.76 -75.46 33.30
CA PRO A 12 -75.15 -75.88 33.45
C PRO A 12 -75.55 -76.63 32.17
N MET A 13 -75.78 -77.93 32.31
CA MET A 13 -76.29 -78.77 31.24
C MET A 13 -77.70 -78.27 30.89
N PRO A 14 -77.97 -77.87 29.65
CA PRO A 14 -79.27 -77.37 29.24
C PRO A 14 -80.30 -78.51 29.37
N THR A 15 -81.29 -78.33 30.25
CA THR A 15 -82.28 -79.38 30.57
C THR A 15 -83.59 -79.21 29.80
N THR A 16 -83.71 -78.15 29.00
CA THR A 16 -84.84 -77.90 28.09
C THR A 16 -84.37 -77.77 26.63
N GLU A 17 -85.23 -78.19 25.69
CA GLU A 17 -84.93 -78.13 24.24
C GLU A 17 -84.70 -76.68 23.75
N GLU A 18 -85.31 -75.69 24.41
CA GLU A 18 -85.07 -74.27 24.17
C GLU A 18 -83.68 -73.81 24.62
N GLU A 19 -83.17 -74.31 25.76
CA GLU A 19 -81.81 -74.02 26.23
C GLU A 19 -80.74 -74.63 25.30
N LEU A 20 -80.99 -75.81 24.74
CA LEU A 20 -80.11 -76.42 23.73
C LEU A 20 -80.08 -75.59 22.44
N HIS A 21 -81.25 -75.13 21.96
CA HIS A 21 -81.31 -74.25 20.81
C HIS A 21 -80.64 -72.89 21.07
N ALA A 22 -80.80 -72.32 22.26
CA ALA A 22 -80.12 -71.10 22.67
C ALA A 22 -78.60 -71.29 22.76
N ALA A 23 -78.12 -72.41 23.29
CA ALA A 23 -76.70 -72.75 23.35
C ALA A 23 -76.09 -72.93 21.94
N ILE A 24 -76.81 -73.60 21.02
CA ILE A 24 -76.38 -73.74 19.62
C ILE A 24 -76.36 -72.37 18.91
N ALA A 25 -77.37 -71.52 19.14
CA ALA A 25 -77.41 -70.18 18.59
C ALA A 25 -76.27 -69.30 19.12
N SER A 26 -75.98 -69.39 20.43
CA SER A 26 -74.85 -68.70 21.09
C SER A 26 -73.50 -69.19 20.57
N LEU A 27 -73.33 -70.52 20.41
CA LEU A 27 -72.12 -71.10 19.84
C LEU A 27 -71.92 -70.65 18.40
N LYS A 28 -72.95 -70.70 17.54
CA LYS A 28 -72.89 -70.20 16.16
C LYS A 28 -72.59 -68.70 16.10
N ALA A 29 -73.15 -67.91 17.00
CA ALA A 29 -72.83 -66.49 17.12
C ALA A 29 -71.37 -66.26 17.54
N SER A 30 -70.86 -67.06 18.49
CA SER A 30 -69.48 -67.05 18.94
C SER A 30 -68.50 -67.47 17.84
N THR A 31 -68.81 -68.53 17.08
CA THR A 31 -68.01 -68.96 15.92
C THR A 31 -67.96 -67.88 14.84
N ARG A 32 -69.11 -67.27 14.50
CA ARG A 32 -69.13 -66.14 13.54
C ARG A 32 -68.35 -64.93 14.06
N ALA A 33 -68.39 -64.65 15.35
CA ALA A 33 -67.61 -63.59 15.96
C ALA A 33 -66.11 -63.90 15.94
N ALA A 34 -65.72 -65.14 16.21
CA ALA A 34 -64.35 -65.62 16.14
C ALA A 34 -63.81 -65.57 14.70
N GLU A 35 -64.57 -66.03 13.71
CA GLU A 35 -64.20 -65.94 12.29
C GLU A 35 -64.02 -64.48 11.84
N ARG A 36 -64.90 -63.57 12.26
CA ARG A 36 -64.74 -62.13 11.99
C ARG A 36 -63.46 -61.58 12.61
N ARG A 37 -63.17 -61.95 13.87
CA ARG A 37 -61.93 -61.55 14.55
C ARG A 37 -60.69 -62.10 13.83
N THR A 38 -60.69 -63.38 13.43
CA THR A 38 -59.58 -63.97 12.68
C THR A 38 -59.36 -63.26 11.36
N LYS A 39 -60.43 -62.97 10.60
CA LYS A 39 -60.33 -62.21 9.35
C LYS A 39 -59.72 -60.82 9.58
N ILE A 40 -60.17 -60.10 10.61
CA ILE A 40 -59.62 -58.79 10.97
C ILE A 40 -58.13 -58.93 11.34
N ILE A 41 -57.76 -59.88 12.19
CA ILE A 41 -56.37 -60.11 12.60
C ILE A 41 -55.49 -60.46 11.41
N THR A 42 -55.94 -61.32 10.49
CA THR A 42 -55.17 -61.65 9.27
C THR A 42 -54.99 -60.46 8.34
N SER A 43 -55.99 -59.57 8.25
CA SER A 43 -55.86 -58.34 7.48
C SER A 43 -54.91 -57.35 8.16
N GLN A 44 -54.95 -57.26 9.49
CA GLN A 44 -54.06 -56.41 10.28
C GLN A 44 -52.62 -56.93 10.24
N SER A 45 -52.39 -58.24 10.28
CA SER A 45 -51.05 -58.83 10.17
C SER A 45 -50.46 -58.57 8.79
N ALA A 46 -51.24 -58.75 7.72
CA ALA A 46 -50.78 -58.44 6.36
C ALA A 46 -50.43 -56.95 6.18
N LEU A 47 -51.19 -56.04 6.81
CA LEU A 47 -50.86 -54.61 6.83
C LEU A 47 -49.60 -54.32 7.66
N ALA A 48 -49.42 -54.97 8.81
CA ALA A 48 -48.23 -54.84 9.63
C ALA A 48 -46.97 -55.29 8.89
N ASP A 49 -47.04 -56.40 8.14
CA ASP A 49 -45.92 -56.90 7.32
C ASP A 49 -45.59 -55.92 6.17
N ARG A 50 -46.62 -55.32 5.55
CA ARG A 50 -46.44 -54.30 4.51
C ARG A 50 -45.82 -53.02 5.05
N LEU A 51 -46.23 -52.58 6.24
CA LEU A 51 -45.62 -51.42 6.92
C LEU A 51 -44.19 -51.74 7.38
N GLY A 52 -43.93 -52.95 7.88
CA GLY A 52 -42.61 -53.41 8.28
C GLY A 52 -41.62 -53.41 7.12
N SER A 53 -42.01 -53.98 5.97
CA SER A 53 -41.19 -53.97 4.75
C SER A 53 -40.98 -52.56 4.18
N SER A 54 -42.02 -51.71 4.18
CA SER A 54 -41.90 -50.30 3.76
C SER A 54 -40.95 -49.51 4.67
N ASN A 55 -41.07 -49.67 5.99
CA ASN A 55 -40.17 -49.04 6.96
C ASN A 55 -38.73 -49.55 6.82
N ALA A 56 -38.52 -50.84 6.55
CA ALA A 56 -37.20 -51.40 6.29
C ALA A 56 -36.56 -50.77 5.04
N GLN A 57 -37.33 -50.58 3.96
CA GLN A 57 -36.86 -49.89 2.75
C GLN A 57 -36.51 -48.41 3.01
N ILE A 58 -37.33 -47.69 3.78
CA ILE A 58 -37.06 -46.30 4.16
C ILE A 58 -35.79 -46.22 5.01
N ARG A 59 -35.61 -47.12 5.99
CA ARG A 59 -34.38 -47.20 6.79
C ARG A 59 -33.15 -47.48 5.94
N ALA A 60 -33.23 -48.44 5.01
CA ALA A 60 -32.12 -48.74 4.10
C ALA A 60 -31.76 -47.56 3.18
N ARG A 61 -32.74 -46.81 2.68
CA ARG A 61 -32.49 -45.58 1.92
C ARG A 61 -31.84 -44.50 2.78
N ARG A 62 -32.32 -44.33 4.01
CA ARG A 62 -31.79 -43.34 4.96
C ARG A 62 -30.35 -43.64 5.35
N THR A 63 -30.00 -44.90 5.60
CA THR A 63 -28.62 -45.29 5.91
C THR A 63 -27.69 -45.10 4.71
N GLY A 64 -28.15 -45.44 3.50
CA GLY A 64 -27.41 -45.17 2.27
C GLY A 64 -27.12 -43.68 2.06
N TYR A 65 -28.14 -42.82 2.24
CA TYR A 65 -27.96 -41.37 2.14
C TYR A 65 -27.02 -40.83 3.22
N ALA A 66 -27.17 -41.26 4.47
CA ALA A 66 -26.30 -40.86 5.57
C ALA A 66 -24.83 -41.27 5.31
N HIS A 67 -24.60 -42.47 4.77
CA HIS A 67 -23.27 -42.92 4.41
C HIS A 67 -22.67 -42.09 3.27
N HIS A 68 -23.45 -41.82 2.22
CA HIS A 68 -23.01 -40.97 1.11
C HIS A 68 -22.65 -39.55 1.56
N VAL A 69 -23.47 -38.93 2.42
CA VAL A 69 -23.18 -37.60 2.97
C VAL A 69 -21.91 -37.63 3.82
N LYS A 70 -21.74 -38.64 4.68
CA LYS A 70 -20.52 -38.80 5.48
C LYS A 70 -19.29 -38.98 4.59
N GLN A 71 -19.36 -39.84 3.58
CA GLN A 71 -18.28 -40.09 2.64
C GLN A 71 -17.90 -38.82 1.88
N ARG A 72 -18.90 -38.08 1.38
CA ARG A 72 -18.67 -36.80 0.71
C ARG A 72 -18.01 -35.79 1.63
N ALA A 73 -18.50 -35.62 2.86
CA ALA A 73 -17.90 -34.73 3.84
C ALA A 73 -16.44 -35.13 4.14
N THR A 74 -16.13 -36.43 4.28
CA THR A 74 -14.75 -36.89 4.48
C THR A 74 -13.86 -36.62 3.28
N ALA A 75 -14.37 -36.77 2.05
CA ALA A 75 -13.62 -36.47 0.83
C ALA A 75 -13.36 -34.97 0.69
N GLU A 76 -14.33 -34.11 1.00
CA GLU A 76 -14.18 -32.65 1.01
C GLU A 76 -13.12 -32.21 2.05
N VAL A 77 -13.16 -32.78 3.27
CA VAL A 77 -12.15 -32.52 4.31
C VAL A 77 -10.75 -32.95 3.85
N GLN A 78 -10.62 -34.14 3.24
CA GLN A 78 -9.35 -34.62 2.71
C GLN A 78 -8.82 -33.73 1.58
N HIS A 79 -9.70 -33.28 0.67
CA HIS A 79 -9.33 -32.38 -0.41
C HIS A 79 -8.83 -31.03 0.13
N VAL A 80 -9.53 -30.43 1.10
CA VAL A 80 -9.09 -29.18 1.74
C VAL A 80 -7.75 -29.38 2.47
N LYS A 81 -7.57 -30.51 3.17
CA LYS A 81 -6.31 -30.85 3.84
C LYS A 81 -5.15 -30.95 2.85
N PHE A 82 -5.36 -31.64 1.73
CA PHE A 82 -4.36 -31.76 0.66
C PHE A 82 -4.02 -30.38 0.04
N ALA A 83 -5.03 -29.56 -0.26
CA ALA A 83 -4.83 -28.22 -0.78
C ALA A 83 -4.04 -27.33 0.21
N ASN A 84 -4.34 -27.42 1.51
CA ASN A 84 -3.59 -26.72 2.55
C ASN A 84 -2.14 -27.20 2.64
N GLU A 85 -1.89 -28.50 2.56
CA GLU A 85 -0.54 -29.07 2.52
C GLU A 85 0.27 -28.55 1.33
N GLN A 86 -0.34 -28.55 0.14
CA GLN A 86 0.30 -28.02 -1.07
C GLN A 86 0.62 -26.52 -0.93
N LEU A 87 -0.27 -25.73 -0.34
CA LEU A 87 -0.03 -24.30 -0.08
C LEU A 87 1.09 -24.08 0.94
N LEU A 88 1.13 -24.89 2.02
CA LEU A 88 2.19 -24.84 3.02
C LEU A 88 3.55 -25.18 2.41
N ASP A 89 3.63 -26.23 1.58
CA ASP A 89 4.86 -26.63 0.90
C ASP A 89 5.31 -25.57 -0.11
N SER A 90 4.37 -24.99 -0.88
CA SER A 90 4.64 -23.87 -1.77
C SER A 90 5.22 -22.68 -1.00
N LEU A 91 4.59 -22.27 0.11
CA LEU A 91 5.06 -21.15 0.90
C LEU A 91 6.43 -21.42 1.55
N ARG A 92 6.66 -22.66 2.02
CA ARG A 92 7.96 -23.09 2.55
C ARG A 92 9.06 -22.98 1.48
N SER A 93 8.77 -23.43 0.26
CA SER A 93 9.71 -23.33 -0.85
C SER A 93 10.01 -21.87 -1.22
N GLU A 94 9.00 -21.01 -1.28
CA GLU A 94 9.18 -19.60 -1.62
C GLU A 94 9.95 -18.85 -0.53
N LEU A 95 9.63 -19.08 0.74
CA LEU A 95 10.37 -18.50 1.87
C LEU A 95 11.83 -18.96 1.86
N HIS A 96 12.11 -20.20 1.49
CA HIS A 96 13.48 -20.70 1.40
C HIS A 96 14.23 -20.06 0.23
N ILE A 97 13.63 -19.99 -0.95
CA ILE A 97 14.20 -19.33 -2.13
C ILE A 97 14.51 -17.85 -1.82
N ARG A 98 13.54 -17.12 -1.26
CA ARG A 98 13.74 -15.71 -0.87
C ARG A 98 14.83 -15.55 0.18
N ARG A 99 14.92 -16.47 1.15
CA ARG A 99 15.99 -16.48 2.16
C ARG A 99 17.35 -16.67 1.51
N ASP A 100 17.46 -17.60 0.58
CA ASP A 100 18.72 -17.89 -0.09
C ASP A 100 19.18 -16.72 -0.98
N VAL A 101 18.24 -16.05 -1.65
CA VAL A 101 18.52 -14.82 -2.41
C VAL A 101 19.05 -13.72 -1.49
N ILE A 102 18.37 -13.44 -0.37
CA ILE A 102 18.83 -12.43 0.59
C ILE A 102 20.18 -12.83 1.19
N ASN A 103 20.38 -14.10 1.55
CA ASN A 103 21.66 -14.59 2.09
C ASN A 103 22.81 -14.44 1.09
N LYS A 104 22.57 -14.70 -0.20
CA LYS A 104 23.55 -14.45 -1.26
C LYS A 104 23.87 -12.97 -1.37
N ALA A 105 22.86 -12.10 -1.34
CA ALA A 105 23.04 -10.66 -1.37
C ALA A 105 23.85 -10.17 -0.14
N VAL A 106 23.49 -10.62 1.07
CA VAL A 106 24.22 -10.31 2.33
C VAL A 106 25.68 -10.76 2.25
N LYS A 107 25.97 -11.92 1.67
CA LYS A 107 27.35 -12.39 1.49
C LYS A 107 28.14 -11.56 0.47
N ALA A 108 27.47 -10.98 -0.51
CA ALA A 108 28.08 -10.10 -1.51
C ALA A 108 28.30 -8.67 -0.99
N VAL A 109 27.54 -8.22 0.02
CA VAL A 109 27.64 -6.86 0.59
C VAL A 109 29.08 -6.46 0.96
N PRO A 110 29.88 -7.26 1.69
CA PRO A 110 31.25 -6.86 2.03
C PRO A 110 32.11 -6.60 0.80
N ALA A 111 32.01 -7.46 -0.23
CA ALA A 111 32.75 -7.29 -1.48
C ALA A 111 32.35 -6.00 -2.21
N ILE A 112 31.04 -5.73 -2.31
CA ILE A 112 30.51 -4.50 -2.92
C ILE A 112 30.97 -3.26 -2.15
N ILE A 113 30.89 -3.29 -0.82
CA ILE A 113 31.35 -2.17 0.02
C ILE A 113 32.85 -1.94 -0.18
N THR A 114 33.67 -2.99 -0.16
CA THR A 114 35.12 -2.83 -0.39
C THR A 114 35.44 -2.31 -1.78
N GLU A 115 34.70 -2.72 -2.80
CA GLU A 115 34.87 -2.20 -4.16
C GLU A 115 34.53 -0.72 -4.23
N VAL A 116 33.39 -0.30 -3.67
CA VAL A 116 32.98 1.10 -3.63
C VAL A 116 33.99 1.95 -2.85
N LEU A 117 34.39 1.52 -1.65
CA LEU A 117 35.38 2.25 -0.85
C LEU A 117 36.73 2.36 -1.57
N ASN A 118 37.20 1.29 -2.22
CA ASN A 118 38.43 1.35 -3.01
C ASN A 118 38.31 2.32 -4.20
N THR A 119 37.14 2.38 -4.85
CA THR A 119 36.92 3.37 -5.92
C THR A 119 36.89 4.80 -5.37
N ASP A 120 36.29 5.00 -4.20
CA ASP A 120 36.21 6.31 -3.56
C ASP A 120 37.60 6.77 -3.08
N ASP A 121 38.39 5.88 -2.47
CA ASP A 121 39.78 6.14 -2.07
C ASP A 121 40.65 6.53 -3.28
N ARG A 122 40.43 5.88 -4.44
CA ARG A 122 41.11 6.26 -5.68
C ARG A 122 40.73 7.65 -6.16
N VAL A 123 39.45 8.02 -6.11
CA VAL A 123 38.99 9.36 -6.49
C VAL A 123 39.53 10.41 -5.52
N ILE A 124 39.60 10.10 -4.22
CA ILE A 124 40.18 10.99 -3.21
C ILE A 124 41.69 11.15 -3.46
N ALA A 125 42.40 10.10 -3.83
CA ALA A 125 43.81 10.18 -4.22
C ALA A 125 44.00 11.06 -5.46
N GLU A 126 43.17 10.88 -6.49
CA GLU A 126 43.18 11.73 -7.70
C GLU A 126 42.88 13.20 -7.37
N LEU A 127 41.96 13.46 -6.44
CA LEU A 127 41.65 14.81 -5.95
C LEU A 127 42.84 15.43 -5.19
N ASN A 128 43.49 14.65 -4.33
CA ASN A 128 44.66 15.10 -3.59
C ASN A 128 45.83 15.40 -4.54
N ASP A 129 46.02 14.59 -5.58
CA ASP A 129 47.01 14.84 -6.63
C ASP A 129 46.68 16.11 -7.43
N LEU A 130 45.41 16.35 -7.77
CA LEU A 130 45.00 17.60 -8.43
C LEU A 130 45.22 18.82 -7.53
N SER A 131 44.96 18.70 -6.23
CA SER A 131 45.21 19.76 -5.26
C SER A 131 46.71 20.02 -5.05
N ALA A 132 47.54 18.96 -5.03
CA ALA A 132 48.98 19.07 -4.83
C ALA A 132 49.70 19.59 -6.08
N ASN A 133 49.20 19.25 -7.27
CA ASN A 133 49.74 19.68 -8.56
C ASN A 133 49.16 21.02 -9.03
N SER A 134 48.19 21.59 -8.31
CA SER A 134 47.69 22.93 -8.59
C SER A 134 48.84 23.91 -8.42
N PRO A 135 49.28 24.62 -9.49
CA PRO A 135 50.42 25.50 -9.41
C PRO A 135 50.12 26.64 -8.44
N GLN A 136 50.62 26.52 -7.21
CA GLN A 136 50.76 27.63 -6.29
C GLN A 136 51.87 28.51 -6.86
N ILE A 137 51.54 29.31 -7.88
CA ILE A 137 52.44 30.35 -8.36
C ILE A 137 52.57 31.34 -7.19
N THR A 138 53.70 31.23 -6.50
CA THR A 138 54.04 31.93 -5.24
C THR A 138 54.32 33.42 -5.43
N THR A 139 54.16 33.95 -6.64
CA THR A 139 54.25 35.38 -6.88
C THR A 139 53.06 36.05 -6.20
N ASP A 140 53.35 36.61 -5.03
CA ASP A 140 52.42 37.42 -4.27
C ASP A 140 52.13 38.70 -5.07
N THR A 141 51.10 38.62 -5.91
CA THR A 141 50.64 39.71 -6.79
C THR A 141 50.41 40.99 -5.99
N SER A 142 49.96 40.88 -4.73
CA SER A 142 49.79 42.00 -3.81
C SER A 142 51.12 42.70 -3.49
N SER A 143 52.16 41.94 -3.13
CA SER A 143 53.50 42.48 -2.88
C SER A 143 54.12 43.13 -4.13
N THR A 144 53.86 42.57 -5.32
CA THR A 144 54.36 43.14 -6.58
C THR A 144 53.63 44.41 -6.96
N GLN A 145 52.33 44.52 -6.65
CA GLN A 145 51.53 45.72 -6.85
C GLN A 145 51.96 46.84 -5.90
N GLU A 146 52.21 46.54 -4.64
CA GLU A 146 52.78 47.51 -3.69
C GLU A 146 54.16 48.02 -4.13
N ARG A 147 54.99 47.13 -4.65
CA ARG A 147 56.31 47.50 -5.17
C ARG A 147 56.20 48.36 -6.43
N LEU A 148 55.26 48.05 -7.33
CA LEU A 148 54.99 48.82 -8.54
C LEU A 148 54.54 50.26 -8.20
N THR A 149 53.61 50.41 -7.26
CA THR A 149 53.12 51.73 -6.85
C THR A 149 54.23 52.58 -6.22
N LYS A 150 55.07 51.98 -5.35
CA LYS A 150 56.26 52.63 -4.76
C LYS A 150 57.26 53.08 -5.84
N LEU A 151 57.56 52.21 -6.80
CA LEU A 151 58.54 52.49 -7.86
C LEU A 151 58.02 53.53 -8.86
N THR A 152 56.73 53.46 -9.20
CA THR A 152 56.05 54.45 -10.04
C THR A 152 56.05 55.83 -9.37
N LYS A 153 55.79 55.90 -8.05
CA LYS A 153 55.86 57.15 -7.29
C LYS A 153 57.27 57.75 -7.30
N ALA A 154 58.29 56.92 -7.11
CA ALA A 154 59.69 57.37 -7.18
C ALA A 154 60.05 57.87 -8.59
N LEU A 155 59.62 57.16 -9.64
CA LEU A 155 59.91 57.51 -11.02
C LEU A 155 59.22 58.82 -11.45
N ARG A 156 57.98 59.07 -10.98
CA ARG A 156 57.30 60.37 -11.13
C ARG A 156 58.11 61.49 -10.50
N HIS A 157 58.53 61.31 -9.25
CA HIS A 157 59.32 62.31 -8.53
C HIS A 157 60.63 62.66 -9.24
N PHE A 158 61.41 61.65 -9.66
CA PHE A 158 62.69 61.89 -10.34
C PHE A 158 62.52 62.50 -11.75
N ARG A 159 61.50 62.09 -12.53
CA ARG A 159 61.22 62.70 -13.84
C ARG A 159 60.76 64.15 -13.70
N ALA A 160 59.86 64.44 -12.76
CA ALA A 160 59.40 65.79 -12.49
C ALA A 160 60.57 66.67 -12.06
N GLN A 161 61.40 66.21 -11.12
CA GLN A 161 62.58 66.96 -10.68
C GLN A 161 63.56 67.20 -11.83
N ALA A 162 63.86 66.20 -12.66
CA ALA A 162 64.79 66.38 -13.78
C ALA A 162 64.31 67.39 -14.83
N ILE A 163 62.99 67.47 -15.08
CA ILE A 163 62.41 68.47 -15.98
C ILE A 163 62.48 69.86 -15.35
N LYS A 164 62.17 69.96 -14.04
CA LYS A 164 62.27 71.20 -13.26
C LYS A 164 63.70 71.73 -13.24
N ASP A 165 64.67 70.89 -12.87
CA ASP A 165 66.10 71.23 -12.87
C ASP A 165 66.60 71.66 -14.26
N ARG A 166 66.08 71.04 -15.33
CA ARG A 166 66.42 71.42 -16.71
C ARG A 166 65.81 72.76 -17.11
N LEU A 167 64.57 73.04 -16.69
CA LEU A 167 63.90 74.31 -16.88
C LEU A 167 64.65 75.43 -16.14
N ASP A 168 64.99 75.21 -14.88
CA ASP A 168 65.77 76.12 -14.03
C ASP A 168 67.11 76.45 -14.69
N ARG A 169 67.81 75.41 -15.18
CA ARG A 169 69.08 75.58 -15.89
C ARG A 169 68.91 76.41 -17.17
N THR A 170 67.92 76.12 -18.01
CA THR A 170 67.69 76.91 -19.22
C THR A 170 67.26 78.34 -18.93
N TYR A 171 66.51 78.56 -17.84
CA TYR A 171 66.11 79.89 -17.39
C TYR A 171 67.34 80.70 -16.96
N LEU A 172 68.20 80.12 -16.10
CA LEU A 172 69.45 80.76 -15.67
C LEU A 172 70.41 81.00 -16.85
N GLU A 173 70.59 80.04 -17.76
CA GLU A 173 71.40 80.21 -18.98
C GLU A 173 70.83 81.29 -19.93
N SER A 174 69.51 81.49 -19.96
CA SER A 174 68.88 82.55 -20.75
C SER A 174 69.03 83.93 -20.11
N LEU A 175 69.02 84.00 -18.77
CA LEU A 175 69.26 85.22 -18.01
C LEU A 175 70.72 85.68 -18.17
N GLU A 176 71.68 84.75 -18.05
CA GLU A 176 73.10 85.03 -18.30
C GLU A 176 73.39 85.50 -19.74
N ARG A 177 72.60 85.05 -20.72
CA ARG A 177 72.71 85.50 -22.12
C ARG A 177 72.11 86.89 -22.34
N LEU A 178 71.02 87.23 -21.65
CA LEU A 178 70.44 88.57 -21.70
C LEU A 178 71.36 89.61 -21.06
N ASP A 179 72.03 89.27 -19.96
CA ASP A 179 72.99 90.16 -19.29
C ASP A 179 74.29 90.38 -20.11
N ALA A 180 74.57 89.51 -21.10
CA ALA A 180 75.75 89.62 -21.96
C ALA A 180 75.55 90.50 -23.21
N ASP A 181 74.30 90.69 -23.68
CA ASP A 181 73.93 91.58 -24.78
C ASP A 181 73.40 92.90 -24.19
N ASP A 182 74.32 93.85 -23.96
CA ASP A 182 74.11 95.15 -23.33
C ASP A 182 73.14 96.04 -24.17
N ALA A 183 71.83 95.92 -23.94
CA ALA A 183 70.80 96.76 -24.55
C ALA A 183 69.95 97.47 -23.46
N PRO A 184 69.63 98.77 -23.63
CA PRO A 184 69.08 99.59 -22.57
C PRO A 184 67.62 99.25 -22.25
N LEU A 185 67.36 99.18 -20.94
CA LEU A 185 66.12 98.84 -20.25
C LEU A 185 64.94 99.78 -20.57
N ASP A 186 63.79 99.20 -20.91
CA ASP A 186 62.47 99.84 -20.78
C ASP A 186 61.48 98.85 -20.12
N ASP A 187 60.85 99.32 -19.04
CA ASP A 187 59.66 98.85 -18.32
C ASP A 187 59.40 97.32 -18.13
N GLY A 188 60.25 96.63 -17.35
CA GLY A 188 60.19 95.18 -17.15
C GLY A 188 59.42 94.64 -15.92
N ASP A 189 59.00 95.47 -14.97
CA ASP A 189 58.61 95.01 -13.62
C ASP A 189 57.21 94.33 -13.55
N THR A 190 56.28 94.74 -14.42
CA THR A 190 54.99 94.05 -14.56
C THR A 190 55.11 92.72 -15.32
N SER A 191 55.98 92.66 -16.34
CA SER A 191 56.22 91.42 -17.08
C SER A 191 56.92 90.33 -16.26
N ALA A 192 57.80 90.69 -15.32
CA ALA A 192 58.55 89.73 -14.51
C ALA A 192 57.67 88.99 -13.49
N THR A 193 56.69 89.68 -12.88
CA THR A 193 55.77 89.06 -11.90
C THR A 193 54.73 88.16 -12.57
N ASP A 194 54.24 88.55 -13.76
CA ASP A 194 53.37 87.70 -14.57
C ASP A 194 54.10 86.43 -15.04
N VAL A 195 55.35 86.57 -15.51
CA VAL A 195 56.20 85.42 -15.89
C VAL A 195 56.48 84.49 -14.70
N GLN A 196 56.62 85.02 -13.49
CA GLN A 196 56.80 84.21 -12.28
C GLN A 196 55.53 83.43 -11.88
N GLY A 197 54.35 84.03 -12.08
CA GLY A 197 53.06 83.35 -11.94
C GLY A 197 52.88 82.22 -12.96
N ASP A 198 53.22 82.50 -14.22
CA ASP A 198 53.16 81.53 -15.32
C ASP A 198 54.15 80.37 -15.11
N LEU A 199 55.37 80.63 -14.61
CA LEU A 199 56.30 79.57 -14.21
C LEU A 199 55.70 78.71 -13.09
N GLY A 200 55.11 79.32 -12.07
CA GLY A 200 54.45 78.61 -10.97
C GLY A 200 53.35 77.64 -11.45
N SER A 201 52.53 78.09 -12.40
CA SER A 201 51.53 77.24 -13.08
C SER A 201 52.20 76.10 -13.86
N LEU A 202 53.27 76.41 -14.61
CA LEU A 202 54.02 75.43 -15.39
C LEU A 202 54.65 74.33 -14.51
N TYR A 203 55.14 74.65 -13.30
CA TYR A 203 55.65 73.62 -12.37
C TYR A 203 54.58 72.65 -11.85
N GLY A 204 53.34 73.13 -11.73
CA GLY A 204 52.16 72.30 -11.41
C GLY A 204 51.81 71.40 -12.59
N ASP A 205 51.71 71.98 -13.78
CA ASP A 205 51.41 71.26 -15.02
C ASP A 205 52.47 70.19 -15.35
N ILE A 206 53.76 70.45 -15.06
CA ILE A 206 54.83 69.46 -15.21
C ILE A 206 54.57 68.23 -14.32
N ASP A 207 54.10 68.42 -13.08
CA ASP A 207 53.83 67.30 -12.16
C ASP A 207 52.63 66.46 -12.65
N ASP A 208 51.58 67.12 -13.14
CA ASP A 208 50.39 66.48 -13.70
C ASP A 208 50.71 65.72 -15.00
N VAL A 209 51.46 66.34 -15.92
CA VAL A 209 51.86 65.71 -17.19
C VAL A 209 52.82 64.54 -16.95
N VAL A 210 53.80 64.69 -16.06
CA VAL A 210 54.71 63.59 -15.70
C VAL A 210 53.94 62.45 -15.03
N THR A 211 52.99 62.77 -14.15
CA THR A 211 52.14 61.77 -13.50
C THR A 211 51.33 61.00 -14.53
N MET A 212 50.69 61.70 -15.47
CA MET A 212 49.95 61.09 -16.57
C MET A 212 50.85 60.20 -17.44
N VAL A 213 51.98 60.71 -17.95
CA VAL A 213 52.88 59.97 -18.85
C VAL A 213 53.47 58.74 -18.15
N VAL A 214 53.96 58.87 -16.91
CA VAL A 214 54.53 57.74 -16.16
C VAL A 214 53.46 56.70 -15.81
N SER A 215 52.25 57.15 -15.46
CA SER A 215 51.13 56.23 -15.23
C SER A 215 50.72 55.49 -16.50
N GLN A 216 50.74 56.15 -17.65
CA GLN A 216 50.36 55.57 -18.93
C GLN A 216 51.44 54.60 -19.47
N GLU A 217 52.72 54.97 -19.42
CA GLU A 217 53.82 54.17 -19.97
C GLU A 217 54.17 52.95 -19.10
N HIS A 218 54.10 53.07 -17.77
CA HIS A 218 54.69 52.07 -16.87
C HIS A 218 53.70 51.45 -15.89
N ALA A 219 52.80 52.24 -15.31
CA ALA A 219 51.86 51.71 -14.30
C ALA A 219 50.72 50.94 -14.96
N SER A 220 50.02 51.55 -15.92
CA SER A 220 48.76 51.01 -16.46
C SER A 220 48.92 49.67 -17.19
N GLY A 221 50.03 49.47 -17.92
CA GLY A 221 50.31 48.21 -18.59
C GLY A 221 50.67 47.06 -17.63
N ILE A 222 51.42 47.37 -16.56
CA ILE A 222 51.81 46.37 -15.57
C ILE A 222 50.63 46.06 -14.64
N GLU A 223 49.84 47.06 -14.24
CA GLU A 223 48.61 46.87 -13.47
C GLU A 223 47.59 46.03 -14.23
N ARG A 224 47.39 46.29 -15.52
CA ARG A 224 46.48 45.48 -16.35
C ARG A 224 46.95 44.03 -16.48
N SER A 225 48.24 43.79 -16.70
CA SER A 225 48.76 42.42 -16.77
C SER A 225 48.72 41.70 -15.41
N LEU A 226 48.97 42.39 -14.30
CA LEU A 226 48.79 41.85 -12.94
C LEU A 226 47.31 41.50 -12.67
N GLN A 227 46.39 42.37 -13.10
CA GLN A 227 44.97 42.12 -12.98
C GLN A 227 44.55 40.90 -13.82
N ASP A 228 44.96 40.82 -15.09
CA ASP A 228 44.68 39.69 -15.97
C ASP A 228 45.20 38.36 -15.37
N ILE A 229 46.40 38.36 -14.79
CA ILE A 229 46.98 37.20 -14.08
C ILE A 229 46.15 36.85 -12.84
N SER A 230 45.73 37.85 -12.05
CA SER A 230 44.92 37.62 -10.85
C SER A 230 43.55 37.04 -11.18
N GLU A 231 42.90 37.54 -12.22
CA GLU A 231 41.60 37.05 -12.67
C GLU A 231 41.71 35.65 -13.30
N ALA A 232 42.76 35.37 -14.08
CA ALA A 232 43.02 34.03 -14.60
C ALA A 232 43.22 33.02 -13.46
N ARG A 233 44.00 33.39 -12.43
CA ARG A 233 44.19 32.57 -11.23
C ARG A 233 42.89 32.32 -10.47
N GLU A 234 42.05 33.35 -10.32
CA GLU A 234 40.77 33.20 -9.65
C GLU A 234 39.85 32.26 -10.41
N ARG A 235 39.78 32.37 -11.75
CA ARG A 235 39.02 31.46 -12.61
C ARG A 235 39.52 30.02 -12.49
N ASP A 236 40.84 29.80 -12.55
CA ASP A 236 41.42 28.45 -12.42
C ASP A 236 41.13 27.84 -11.04
N SER A 237 41.24 28.64 -9.98
CA SER A 237 40.86 28.24 -8.62
C SER A 237 39.38 27.91 -8.51
N GLN A 238 38.50 28.72 -9.11
CA GLN A 238 37.06 28.48 -9.14
C GLN A 238 36.72 27.18 -9.90
N LEU A 239 37.36 26.93 -11.05
CA LEU A 239 37.17 25.70 -11.82
C LEU A 239 37.62 24.47 -11.04
N LEU A 240 38.80 24.54 -10.39
CA LEU A 240 39.28 23.47 -9.52
C LEU A 240 38.30 23.22 -8.37
N ASN A 241 37.85 24.27 -7.69
CA ASN A 241 36.88 24.17 -6.60
C ASN A 241 35.54 23.58 -7.05
N GLN A 242 35.04 23.97 -8.22
CA GLN A 242 33.83 23.39 -8.81
C GLN A 242 34.02 21.91 -9.11
N HIS A 243 35.18 21.52 -9.65
CA HIS A 243 35.51 20.13 -9.93
C HIS A 243 35.61 19.30 -8.65
N VAL A 244 36.34 19.80 -7.65
CA VAL A 244 36.46 19.21 -6.30
C VAL A 244 35.07 19.01 -5.70
N HIS A 245 34.23 20.05 -5.73
CA HIS A 245 32.87 20.00 -5.19
C HIS A 245 32.00 18.99 -5.94
N GLY A 246 32.09 18.93 -7.27
CA GLY A 246 31.37 17.95 -8.08
C GLY A 246 31.77 16.51 -7.74
N MET A 247 33.07 16.24 -7.61
CA MET A 247 33.55 14.91 -7.23
C MET A 247 33.13 14.53 -5.81
N LEU A 248 33.29 15.43 -4.83
CA LEU A 248 32.84 15.18 -3.44
C LEU A 248 31.32 14.95 -3.35
N SER A 249 30.53 15.69 -4.13
CA SER A 249 29.08 15.47 -4.21
C SER A 249 28.78 14.10 -4.78
N SER A 250 29.47 13.70 -5.86
CA SER A 250 29.28 12.38 -6.48
C SER A 250 29.68 11.22 -5.55
N LEU A 251 30.73 11.38 -4.74
CA LEU A 251 31.11 10.42 -3.70
C LEU A 251 30.03 10.31 -2.62
N THR A 252 29.50 11.46 -2.18
CA THR A 252 28.43 11.51 -1.19
C THR A 252 27.16 10.82 -1.69
N ASP A 253 26.75 11.08 -2.93
CA ASP A 253 25.60 10.44 -3.57
C ASP A 253 25.80 8.91 -3.69
N ARG A 254 27.03 8.48 -3.99
CA ARG A 254 27.37 7.06 -4.10
C ARG A 254 27.30 6.35 -2.75
N ILE A 255 27.77 6.97 -1.68
CA ILE A 255 27.63 6.45 -0.30
C ILE A 255 26.16 6.44 0.14
N ASP A 256 25.39 7.48 -0.17
CA ASP A 256 23.96 7.57 0.17
C ASP A 256 23.13 6.49 -0.55
N THR A 257 23.38 6.27 -1.84
CA THR A 257 22.74 5.19 -2.61
C THR A 257 23.12 3.80 -2.08
N LEU A 258 24.39 3.58 -1.69
CA LEU A 258 24.82 2.35 -1.03
C LEU A 258 24.12 2.16 0.33
N SER A 259 24.04 3.20 1.15
CA SER A 259 23.35 3.18 2.45
C SER A 259 21.87 2.79 2.29
N LYS A 260 21.15 3.47 1.39
CA LYS A 260 19.76 3.14 1.05
C LYS A 260 19.60 1.70 0.56
N GLY A 261 20.55 1.21 -0.24
CA GLY A 261 20.59 -0.19 -0.68
C GLY A 261 20.75 -1.17 0.48
N LEU A 262 21.63 -0.88 1.44
CA LEU A 262 21.87 -1.69 2.63
C LEU A 262 20.68 -1.67 3.59
N GLU A 263 20.07 -0.51 3.83
CA GLU A 263 18.84 -0.38 4.61
C GLU A 263 17.69 -1.16 3.97
N GLY A 264 17.55 -1.08 2.65
CA GLY A 264 16.61 -1.87 1.86
C GLY A 264 16.81 -3.37 2.09
N LEU A 265 18.05 -3.86 1.96
CA LEU A 265 18.39 -5.26 2.19
C LEU A 265 18.16 -5.69 3.64
N GLN A 266 18.48 -4.83 4.61
CA GLN A 266 18.21 -5.08 6.04
C GLN A 266 16.71 -5.18 6.32
N SER A 267 15.90 -4.26 5.78
CA SER A 267 14.45 -4.28 5.95
C SER A 267 13.84 -5.55 5.37
N GLN A 268 14.29 -5.97 4.18
CA GLN A 268 13.87 -7.22 3.56
C GLN A 268 14.23 -8.44 4.42
N ARG A 269 15.45 -8.46 4.99
CA ARG A 269 15.88 -9.54 5.90
C ARG A 269 14.98 -9.65 7.13
N VAL A 270 14.69 -8.53 7.79
CA VAL A 270 13.84 -8.49 8.99
C VAL A 270 12.40 -8.92 8.67
N VAL A 271 11.84 -8.45 7.56
CA VAL A 271 10.50 -8.85 7.11
C VAL A 271 10.45 -10.36 6.84
N LEU A 272 11.47 -10.91 6.18
CA LEU A 272 11.53 -12.33 5.87
C LEU A 272 11.72 -13.20 7.12
N GLU A 273 12.51 -12.74 8.09
CA GLU A 273 12.65 -13.42 9.38
C GLU A 273 11.33 -13.45 10.13
N LYS A 274 10.64 -12.30 10.21
CA LYS A 274 9.32 -12.18 10.83
C LYS A 274 8.27 -13.04 10.13
N SER A 275 8.26 -13.10 8.79
CA SER A 275 7.33 -13.96 8.04
C SER A 275 7.65 -15.43 8.26
N SER A 276 8.93 -15.81 8.35
CA SER A 276 9.34 -17.18 8.66
C SER A 276 8.95 -17.61 10.07
N LEU A 277 9.08 -16.73 11.07
CA LEU A 277 8.66 -17.02 12.45
C LEU A 277 7.14 -17.22 12.53
N ARG A 278 6.37 -16.36 11.84
CA ARG A 278 4.92 -16.51 11.72
C ARG A 278 4.53 -17.82 11.04
N PHE A 279 5.25 -18.18 9.97
CA PHE A 279 5.02 -19.44 9.28
C PHE A 279 5.31 -20.65 10.16
N SER A 280 6.45 -20.68 10.86
CA SER A 280 6.80 -21.77 11.77
C SER A 280 5.78 -21.92 12.92
N ARG A 281 5.24 -20.81 13.42
CA ARG A 281 4.13 -20.84 14.39
C ARG A 281 2.87 -21.45 13.77
N LEU A 282 2.50 -21.06 12.56
CA LEU A 282 1.34 -21.61 11.85
C LEU A 282 1.49 -23.12 11.62
N GLU A 283 2.68 -23.55 11.21
CA GLU A 283 3.03 -24.97 11.01
C GLU A 283 2.94 -25.75 12.32
N SER A 284 3.45 -25.20 13.42
CA SER A 284 3.36 -25.82 14.76
C SER A 284 1.90 -25.96 15.22
N THR A 285 1.06 -24.98 14.92
CA THR A 285 -0.36 -25.01 15.28
C THR A 285 -1.10 -26.07 14.45
N SER A 286 -0.83 -26.14 13.15
CA SER A 286 -1.40 -27.15 12.25
C SER A 286 -0.94 -28.57 12.59
N GLN A 287 0.31 -28.76 13.01
CA GLN A 287 0.82 -30.05 13.49
C GLN A 287 0.17 -30.47 14.82
N ALA A 288 -0.11 -29.52 15.72
CA ALA A 288 -0.83 -29.81 16.97
C ALA A 288 -2.27 -30.29 16.70
N ASP A 289 -2.98 -29.64 15.76
CA ASP A 289 -4.32 -30.07 15.35
C ASP A 289 -4.32 -31.48 14.75
N ARG A 290 -3.30 -31.83 13.95
CA ARG A 290 -3.13 -33.20 13.41
C ARG A 290 -2.95 -34.27 14.49
N ASN A 291 -2.26 -33.94 15.58
CA ASN A 291 -2.02 -34.88 16.69
C ASN A 291 -3.28 -35.10 17.54
N LEU A 292 -4.13 -34.07 17.67
CA LEU A 292 -5.43 -34.18 18.35
C LEU A 292 -6.39 -35.11 17.58
N ASP A 293 -6.44 -34.99 16.25
CA ASP A 293 -7.26 -35.85 15.38
C ASP A 293 -6.79 -37.32 15.40
N PHE A 294 -5.50 -37.57 15.59
CA PHE A 294 -4.95 -38.94 15.65
C PHE A 294 -5.29 -39.66 16.96
N HIS A 295 -5.31 -38.92 18.09
CA HIS A 295 -5.66 -39.50 19.39
C HIS A 295 -7.16 -39.77 19.59
N THR A 296 -8.05 -39.18 18.79
CA THR A 296 -9.50 -39.45 18.87
C THR A 296 -9.96 -40.67 18.09
N THR A 297 -9.06 -41.36 17.37
CA THR A 297 -9.43 -42.52 16.52
C THR A 297 -9.03 -43.88 17.09
N ILE A 298 -8.45 -43.92 18.29
CA ILE A 298 -8.13 -45.17 19.00
C ILE A 298 -8.63 -45.07 20.43
N GLY A 299 -9.93 -45.27 20.61
CA GLY A 299 -10.57 -45.28 21.92
C GLY A 299 -12.06 -45.46 21.78
N GLU A 300 -12.52 -46.71 21.76
CA GLU A 300 -13.84 -47.04 22.26
C GLU A 300 -13.90 -46.57 23.72
N ALA A 301 -14.48 -45.40 23.96
CA ALA A 301 -14.83 -44.94 25.29
C ALA A 301 -16.27 -44.43 25.24
N GLN A 302 -17.15 -45.17 25.90
CA GLN A 302 -18.25 -44.56 26.64
C GLN A 302 -17.70 -43.34 27.38
N ASP A 303 -18.29 -42.17 27.16
CA ASP A 303 -18.80 -41.29 28.21
C ASP A 303 -19.28 -39.96 27.59
N ASP A 304 -20.54 -39.67 27.86
CA ASP A 304 -21.17 -38.36 28.10
C ASP A 304 -20.50 -37.15 27.45
N HIS A 305 -21.06 -36.74 26.31
CA HIS A 305 -20.75 -35.44 25.69
C HIS A 305 -21.73 -34.38 26.20
N PRO A 306 -21.35 -33.52 27.17
CA PRO A 306 -22.23 -32.47 27.70
C PRO A 306 -22.62 -31.44 26.61
N ALA A 307 -21.83 -31.32 25.55
CA ALA A 307 -22.15 -30.50 24.39
C ALA A 307 -23.27 -31.12 23.52
N LEU A 308 -23.34 -32.46 23.46
CA LEU A 308 -24.43 -33.17 22.80
C LEU A 308 -25.71 -33.05 23.63
N ASP A 309 -25.59 -33.13 24.96
CA ASP A 309 -26.71 -32.95 25.88
C ASP A 309 -27.25 -31.51 25.86
N ALA A 310 -26.38 -30.49 25.81
CA ALA A 310 -26.79 -29.09 25.64
C ALA A 310 -27.46 -28.82 24.29
N LEU A 311 -27.01 -29.49 23.22
CA LEU A 311 -27.66 -29.44 21.90
C LEU A 311 -29.03 -30.14 21.91
N LEU A 312 -29.14 -31.27 22.59
CA LEU A 312 -30.38 -32.01 22.77
C LEU A 312 -31.39 -31.21 23.61
N GLU A 313 -30.93 -30.50 24.64
CA GLU A 313 -31.74 -29.60 25.45
C GLU A 313 -32.22 -28.37 24.65
N HIS A 314 -31.35 -27.77 23.83
CA HIS A 314 -31.73 -26.71 22.90
C HIS A 314 -32.72 -27.15 21.81
N LEU A 315 -32.72 -28.44 21.46
CA LEU A 315 -33.68 -29.08 20.56
C LEU A 315 -34.95 -29.56 21.27
N GLY A 316 -35.06 -29.35 22.58
CA GLY A 316 -36.24 -29.66 23.40
C GLY A 316 -36.37 -31.14 23.79
N CYS A 317 -35.28 -31.91 23.76
CA CYS A 317 -35.24 -33.30 24.19
C CYS A 317 -34.90 -33.36 25.70
N SER A 318 -35.91 -33.28 26.55
CA SER A 318 -35.76 -33.63 27.96
C SER A 318 -35.59 -35.15 28.11
N LEU A 319 -34.56 -35.57 28.87
CA LEU A 319 -34.36 -36.95 29.29
C LEU A 319 -35.43 -37.34 30.33
N ASP A 320 -36.64 -37.61 29.87
CA ASP A 320 -37.62 -38.36 30.65
C ASP A 320 -37.33 -39.86 30.47
N PRO A 321 -36.95 -40.60 31.52
CA PRO A 321 -36.54 -42.01 31.42
C PRO A 321 -37.70 -42.98 31.13
N SER A 322 -38.94 -42.48 30.97
CA SER A 322 -40.15 -43.29 30.81
C SER A 322 -40.66 -43.42 29.37
N LEU A 323 -40.11 -42.66 28.40
CA LEU A 323 -40.42 -42.83 26.98
C LEU A 323 -39.19 -43.26 26.19
N SER A 324 -39.28 -44.42 25.55
CA SER A 324 -38.26 -44.96 24.64
C SER A 324 -37.84 -43.90 23.60
N ARG A 325 -36.53 -43.68 23.42
CA ARG A 325 -35.90 -42.72 22.49
C ARG A 325 -36.53 -42.70 21.08
N TYR A 326 -37.13 -43.81 20.67
CA TYR A 326 -37.85 -43.96 19.41
C TYR A 326 -39.19 -43.20 19.35
N GLY A 327 -39.98 -43.18 20.44
CA GLY A 327 -41.29 -42.51 20.46
C GLY A 327 -41.18 -40.99 20.42
N GLN A 328 -40.16 -40.42 21.08
CA GLN A 328 -39.90 -38.98 21.05
C GLN A 328 -39.41 -38.51 19.67
N MET A 329 -38.59 -39.32 18.99
CA MET A 329 -38.13 -39.04 17.64
C MET A 329 -39.27 -39.10 16.62
N GLU A 330 -40.24 -40.01 16.80
CA GLU A 330 -41.42 -40.11 15.93
C GLU A 330 -42.38 -38.92 16.10
N LEU A 331 -42.58 -38.44 17.33
CA LEU A 331 -43.36 -37.22 17.62
C LEU A 331 -42.71 -35.97 17.02
N GLN A 332 -41.37 -35.86 17.09
CA GLN A 332 -40.64 -34.73 16.51
C GLN A 332 -40.64 -34.78 14.98
N VAL A 333 -40.49 -35.97 14.37
CA VAL A 333 -40.63 -36.12 12.91
C VAL A 333 -42.03 -35.72 12.45
N ALA A 334 -43.08 -36.10 13.18
CA ALA A 334 -44.45 -35.68 12.89
C ALA A 334 -44.63 -34.16 13.01
N ARG A 335 -44.03 -33.54 14.05
CA ARG A 335 -44.08 -32.08 14.26
C ARG A 335 -43.33 -31.31 13.17
N HIS A 336 -42.16 -31.79 12.76
CA HIS A 336 -41.38 -31.18 11.69
C HIS A 336 -42.03 -31.37 10.31
N ALA A 337 -42.63 -32.54 10.04
CA ALA A 337 -43.41 -32.76 8.83
C ALA A 337 -44.60 -31.80 8.76
N HIS A 338 -45.35 -31.64 9.85
CA HIS A 338 -46.47 -30.71 9.90
C HIS A 338 -46.03 -29.24 9.70
N ARG A 339 -44.88 -28.85 10.26
CA ARG A 339 -44.31 -27.51 10.08
C ARG A 339 -43.79 -27.30 8.65
N ALA A 340 -43.23 -28.33 8.02
CA ALA A 340 -42.83 -28.27 6.63
C ALA A 340 -44.04 -28.10 5.70
N ASP A 341 -45.12 -28.85 5.93
CA ASP A 341 -46.36 -28.73 5.16
C ASP A 341 -47.01 -27.35 5.32
N ALA A 342 -47.01 -26.81 6.56
CA ALA A 342 -47.49 -25.45 6.82
C ALA A 342 -46.64 -24.38 6.11
N ASN A 343 -45.31 -24.53 6.11
CA ASN A 343 -44.40 -23.62 5.39
C ASN A 343 -44.58 -23.70 3.88
N VAL A 344 -44.75 -24.90 3.31
CA VAL A 344 -45.02 -25.07 1.87
C VAL A 344 -46.35 -24.43 1.49
N ALA A 345 -47.40 -24.60 2.31
CA ALA A 345 -48.68 -23.93 2.10
C ALA A 345 -48.57 -22.39 2.18
N GLN A 346 -47.74 -21.87 3.08
CA GLN A 346 -47.48 -20.43 3.19
C GLN A 346 -46.70 -19.88 1.98
N ILE A 347 -45.71 -20.63 1.49
CA ILE A 347 -44.94 -20.27 0.28
C ILE A 347 -45.83 -20.31 -0.96
N LEU A 348 -46.73 -21.28 -1.07
CA LEU A 348 -47.69 -21.36 -2.17
C LEU A 348 -48.71 -20.21 -2.14
N LYS A 349 -49.14 -19.76 -0.96
CA LYS A 349 -49.97 -18.54 -0.83
C LYS A 349 -49.19 -17.29 -1.26
N LEU A 350 -47.95 -17.13 -0.77
CA LEU A 350 -47.07 -16.03 -1.17
C LEU A 350 -46.78 -16.03 -2.68
N SER A 351 -46.63 -17.19 -3.31
CA SER A 351 -46.42 -17.28 -4.77
C SER A 351 -47.67 -16.98 -5.58
N GLN A 352 -48.87 -17.16 -5.00
CA GLN A 352 -50.13 -16.74 -5.61
C GLN A 352 -50.39 -15.24 -5.45
N ASP A 353 -50.00 -14.64 -4.32
CA ASP A 353 -50.23 -13.22 -4.03
C ASP A 353 -49.20 -12.28 -4.71
N THR A 354 -47.96 -12.75 -4.90
CA THR A 354 -46.88 -11.98 -5.55
C THR A 354 -47.16 -11.53 -6.99
N PRO A 355 -47.75 -12.33 -7.91
CA PRO A 355 -48.11 -11.84 -9.24
C PRO A 355 -49.22 -10.78 -9.20
N GLU A 356 -50.09 -10.77 -8.19
CA GLU A 356 -51.12 -9.75 -8.05
C GLU A 356 -50.55 -8.43 -7.53
N MET A 357 -49.66 -8.48 -6.52
CA MET A 357 -48.96 -7.28 -6.03
C MET A 357 -48.04 -6.68 -7.10
N THR A 358 -47.34 -7.50 -7.88
CA THR A 358 -46.50 -7.00 -8.98
C THR A 358 -47.33 -6.39 -10.11
N ARG A 359 -48.51 -6.93 -10.44
CA ARG A 359 -49.43 -6.30 -11.40
C ARG A 359 -50.01 -4.98 -10.89
N ALA A 360 -50.32 -4.88 -9.59
CA ALA A 360 -50.76 -3.63 -8.98
C ALA A 360 -49.65 -2.56 -9.03
N ALA A 361 -48.42 -2.92 -8.61
CA ALA A 361 -47.26 -2.03 -8.66
C ALA A 361 -46.92 -1.58 -10.08
N LEU A 362 -47.02 -2.47 -11.08
CA LEU A 362 -46.81 -2.10 -12.48
C LEU A 362 -47.91 -1.17 -13.02
N ARG A 363 -49.16 -1.30 -12.56
CA ARG A 363 -50.22 -0.33 -12.89
C ARG A 363 -49.94 1.04 -12.28
N ASP A 364 -49.49 1.10 -11.04
CA ASP A 364 -49.17 2.35 -10.36
C ASP A 364 -47.95 3.04 -11.01
N ILE A 365 -46.94 2.27 -11.40
CA ILE A 365 -45.78 2.77 -12.15
C ILE A 365 -46.19 3.26 -13.54
N ALA A 366 -47.08 2.54 -14.25
CA ALA A 366 -47.61 2.99 -15.54
C ALA A 366 -48.42 4.29 -15.41
N ALA A 367 -49.21 4.44 -14.36
CA ALA A 367 -49.94 5.68 -14.06
C ALA A 367 -48.98 6.84 -13.73
N ALA A 368 -47.92 6.57 -12.95
CA ALA A 368 -46.89 7.56 -12.64
C ALA A 368 -46.11 7.99 -13.90
N LEU A 369 -45.76 7.06 -14.79
CA LEU A 369 -45.10 7.35 -16.06
C LEU A 369 -46.00 8.17 -17.01
N ALA A 370 -47.29 7.86 -17.07
CA ALA A 370 -48.25 8.65 -17.84
C ALA A 370 -48.42 10.08 -17.30
N SER A 371 -48.25 10.28 -15.98
CA SER A 371 -48.23 11.63 -15.40
C SER A 371 -46.93 12.39 -15.76
N ASN A 372 -45.80 11.69 -15.83
CA ASN A 372 -44.49 12.27 -16.15
C ASN A 372 -44.36 12.67 -17.62
N SER A 373 -44.97 11.94 -18.55
CA SER A 373 -45.02 12.37 -19.96
C SER A 373 -45.82 13.67 -20.17
N SER A 374 -46.76 13.97 -19.27
CA SER A 374 -47.43 15.28 -19.22
C SER A 374 -46.48 16.39 -18.75
N TYR A 375 -45.50 16.09 -17.90
CA TYR A 375 -44.47 17.07 -17.51
C TYR A 375 -43.43 17.28 -18.62
N THR A 376 -43.00 16.23 -19.32
CA THR A 376 -42.05 16.38 -20.44
C THR A 376 -42.64 17.19 -21.58
N THR A 377 -43.91 16.95 -21.93
CA THR A 377 -44.62 17.76 -22.96
C THR A 377 -44.79 19.22 -22.55
N LYS A 378 -45.00 19.51 -21.26
CA LYS A 378 -45.03 20.89 -20.74
C LYS A 378 -43.66 21.57 -20.77
N VAL A 379 -42.59 20.83 -20.46
CA VAL A 379 -41.20 21.34 -20.53
C VAL A 379 -40.81 21.63 -21.98
N GLU A 380 -41.17 20.76 -22.92
CA GLU A 380 -40.93 21.02 -24.35
C GLU A 380 -41.73 22.22 -24.87
N ALA A 381 -42.96 22.43 -24.41
CA ALA A 381 -43.73 23.62 -24.74
C ALA A 381 -43.10 24.90 -24.17
N LEU A 382 -42.57 24.84 -22.94
CA LEU A 382 -41.82 25.93 -22.31
C LEU A 382 -40.53 26.23 -23.06
N GLN A 383 -39.78 25.21 -23.48
CA GLN A 383 -38.55 25.37 -24.25
C GLN A 383 -38.83 26.06 -25.59
N ARG A 384 -39.87 25.64 -26.32
CA ARG A 384 -40.28 26.31 -27.57
C ARG A 384 -40.69 27.77 -27.33
N SER A 385 -41.34 28.07 -26.20
CA SER A 385 -41.69 29.45 -25.84
C SER A 385 -40.47 30.30 -25.52
N ILE A 386 -39.43 29.72 -24.89
CA ILE A 386 -38.17 30.41 -24.59
C ILE A 386 -37.39 30.70 -25.87
N ASP A 387 -37.34 29.73 -26.79
CA ASP A 387 -36.63 29.90 -28.06
C ASP A 387 -37.33 30.95 -28.96
N ALA A 388 -38.66 30.99 -28.97
CA ALA A 388 -39.42 32.05 -29.65
C ALA A 388 -39.14 33.44 -29.04
N ALA A 389 -39.15 33.56 -27.70
CA ALA A 389 -38.85 34.82 -27.02
C ALA A 389 -37.40 35.29 -27.26
N LYS A 390 -36.45 34.36 -27.43
CA LYS A 390 -35.07 34.69 -27.83
C LYS A 390 -35.02 35.26 -29.25
N MET A 391 -35.74 34.67 -30.20
CA MET A 391 -35.77 35.18 -31.58
C MET A 391 -36.40 36.59 -31.65
N ASP A 392 -37.44 36.86 -30.87
CA ASP A 392 -38.05 38.19 -30.79
C ASP A 392 -37.08 39.22 -30.20
N LEU A 393 -36.28 38.84 -29.19
CA LEU A 393 -35.24 39.73 -28.63
C LEU A 393 -34.11 40.01 -29.62
N GLU A 394 -33.72 39.04 -30.44
CA GLU A 394 -32.74 39.24 -31.51
C GLU A 394 -33.28 40.17 -32.62
N GLN A 395 -34.58 40.12 -32.91
CA GLN A 395 -35.21 41.04 -33.88
C GLN A 395 -35.34 42.48 -33.37
N ILE A 396 -35.37 42.72 -32.06
CA ILE A 396 -35.42 44.07 -31.46
C ILE A 396 -34.02 44.70 -31.36
N SER A 397 -32.95 43.92 -31.55
CA SER A 397 -31.55 44.37 -31.47
C SER A 397 -30.92 44.76 -32.83
N ILE A 398 -31.74 44.88 -33.88
CA ILE A 398 -31.36 45.40 -35.21
C ILE A 398 -32.19 46.66 -35.47
#